data_AF-A0A1L9PPL3-F1
#
_entry.id   AF-A0A1L9PPL3-F1
#
_cell.length_a   1.000
_cell.length_b   1.000
_cell.length_c   1.000
_cell.angle_alpha   90.00
_cell.angle_beta   90.00
_cell.angle_gamma   90.00
#
_symmetry.space_group_name_H-M   'P 1'
#
loop_
_entity.id
_entity.type
_entity.pdbx_description
1 polymer ?
#
loop_
_entity_poly.entity_id
_entity_poly.type
_entity_poly.pdbx_seq_one_letter_code
_entity_poly.pdbx_strand_id
1 'polypeptide(L)'
;MSYVASPEEIAIWEEFSSKPEFSQEGIEIPFHTTFAYVKSILPPGFEPAAEPTGSILVGTMESKLCGEFDCTLVTLDAKFKGITGKYCLLMLISGDTPVTWGREVWGETKKTGITRLWRSGNYRYGYAERNGVRLIEVEMECGDDLPAETVKGSQFEIKAYPHSQGKGLQWEPKVNVLEVVEHKTRRATGRGRVTVRGTRADPLHSIPIQSVGQFEYVSGLAEYTVVAEHDLGCGNAYMPYLIGRYYDDLRIFRVGAEWNKLENKEVDVDETFPVQRLSSR
;
A
#
# COMPACT_ATOMS: atom_id res chain seq x y z
N MET A 1 -8.65 -26.12 12.93
CA MET A 1 -8.10 -26.68 11.68
C MET A 1 -7.17 -27.83 11.99
N SER A 2 -7.19 -28.87 11.16
CA SER A 2 -6.16 -29.93 11.11
C SER A 2 -4.92 -29.43 10.37
N TYR A 3 -3.81 -30.17 10.40
CA TYR A 3 -2.66 -29.91 9.50
C TYR A 3 -2.95 -30.20 8.03
N VAL A 4 -4.08 -30.86 7.73
CA VAL A 4 -4.59 -31.10 6.38
C VAL A 4 -5.98 -30.51 6.30
N ALA A 5 -6.18 -29.54 5.41
CA ALA A 5 -7.48 -28.94 5.17
C ALA A 5 -8.45 -29.98 4.59
N SER A 6 -9.67 -30.00 5.11
CA SER A 6 -10.80 -30.73 4.58
C SER A 6 -11.32 -30.09 3.28
N PRO A 7 -12.11 -30.82 2.48
CA PRO A 7 -12.76 -30.25 1.30
C PRO A 7 -13.65 -29.03 1.60
N GLU A 8 -14.29 -28.99 2.77
CA GLU A 8 -15.11 -27.85 3.22
C GLU A 8 -14.24 -26.62 3.50
N GLU A 9 -13.13 -26.79 4.21
CA GLU A 9 -12.19 -25.69 4.49
C GLU A 9 -11.58 -25.12 3.18
N ILE A 10 -11.29 -25.99 2.19
CA ILE A 10 -10.82 -25.55 0.86
C ILE A 10 -11.90 -24.75 0.12
N ALA A 11 -13.15 -25.23 0.13
CA ALA A 11 -14.25 -24.54 -0.55
C ALA A 11 -14.50 -23.15 0.04
N ILE A 12 -14.46 -23.01 1.37
CA ILE A 12 -14.59 -21.72 2.05
C ILE A 12 -13.42 -20.79 1.67
N TRP A 13 -12.20 -21.33 1.64
CA TRP A 13 -11.02 -20.56 1.23
C TRP A 13 -11.15 -20.03 -0.20
N GLU A 14 -11.57 -20.88 -1.14
CA GLU A 14 -11.78 -20.51 -2.54
C GLU A 14 -12.89 -19.46 -2.71
N GLU A 15 -14.01 -19.64 -2.00
CA GLU A 15 -15.13 -18.69 -2.00
C GLU A 15 -14.65 -17.31 -1.53
N PHE A 16 -14.04 -17.22 -0.36
CA PHE A 16 -13.64 -15.94 0.22
C PHE A 16 -12.44 -15.31 -0.50
N SER A 17 -11.57 -16.11 -1.10
CA SER A 17 -10.38 -15.61 -1.82
C SER A 17 -10.67 -15.17 -3.26
N SER A 18 -11.71 -15.70 -3.91
CA SER A 18 -11.95 -15.44 -5.34
C SER A 18 -12.56 -14.07 -5.63
N LYS A 19 -13.34 -13.53 -4.69
CA LYS A 19 -13.98 -12.21 -4.76
C LYS A 19 -14.02 -11.56 -3.37
N PRO A 20 -12.87 -11.19 -2.82
CA PRO A 20 -12.84 -10.60 -1.50
C PRO A 20 -13.49 -9.23 -1.53
N GLU A 21 -14.31 -9.01 -0.50
CA GLU A 21 -14.95 -7.75 -0.21
C GLU A 21 -14.38 -7.23 1.11
N PHE A 22 -14.18 -5.92 1.18
CA PHE A 22 -13.64 -5.25 2.35
C PHE A 22 -14.57 -4.12 2.76
N SER A 23 -15.15 -4.20 3.96
CA SER A 23 -15.67 -2.98 4.58
C SER A 23 -14.48 -2.05 4.81
N GLN A 24 -14.66 -0.76 4.62
CA GLN A 24 -13.60 0.21 4.79
C GLN A 24 -14.08 1.45 5.49
N GLU A 25 -13.17 2.04 6.28
CA GLU A 25 -13.34 3.36 6.82
C GLU A 25 -11.99 4.05 6.95
N GLY A 26 -11.87 5.24 6.35
CA GLY A 26 -10.56 5.89 6.23
C GLY A 26 -10.62 7.35 5.81
N ILE A 27 -9.43 7.95 5.77
CA ILE A 27 -9.19 9.26 5.19
C ILE A 27 -8.31 9.05 3.96
N GLU A 28 -8.82 9.45 2.80
CA GLU A 28 -8.08 9.53 1.54
C GLU A 28 -7.55 10.94 1.32
N ILE A 29 -6.28 11.01 0.95
CA ILE A 29 -5.53 12.26 0.74
C ILE A 29 -4.93 12.19 -0.67
N PRO A 30 -5.59 12.82 -1.68
CA PRO A 30 -5.01 12.94 -3.00
C PRO A 30 -3.79 13.88 -2.95
N PHE A 31 -2.75 13.57 -3.72
CA PHE A 31 -1.56 14.40 -3.82
C PHE A 31 -1.03 14.49 -5.25
N HIS A 32 -0.33 15.59 -5.54
CA HIS A 32 0.47 15.75 -6.75
C HIS A 32 1.95 15.57 -6.44
N THR A 33 2.65 14.87 -7.33
CA THR A 33 4.10 14.68 -7.31
C THR A 33 4.70 15.10 -8.65
N THR A 34 5.90 14.61 -8.98
CA THR A 34 6.57 14.93 -10.25
C THR A 34 6.56 13.76 -11.21
N PHE A 35 6.42 14.03 -12.51
CA PHE A 35 6.62 13.00 -13.54
C PHE A 35 8.01 12.35 -13.48
N ALA A 36 9.03 13.10 -13.07
CA ALA A 36 10.39 12.57 -12.90
C ALA A 36 10.41 11.46 -11.84
N TYR A 37 9.78 11.70 -10.69
CA TYR A 37 9.63 10.69 -9.64
C TYR A 37 8.84 9.48 -10.13
N VAL A 38 7.65 9.70 -10.71
CA VAL A 38 6.79 8.61 -11.21
C VAL A 38 7.54 7.73 -12.21
N LYS A 39 8.22 8.32 -13.21
CA LYS A 39 9.00 7.55 -14.21
C LYS A 39 10.16 6.76 -13.59
N SER A 40 10.76 7.27 -12.53
CA SER A 40 11.94 6.64 -11.90
C SER A 40 11.62 5.37 -11.10
N ILE A 41 10.36 5.22 -10.66
CA ILE A 41 9.91 4.14 -9.77
C ILE A 41 8.95 3.16 -10.45
N LEU A 42 8.45 3.47 -11.65
CA LEU A 42 7.61 2.54 -12.40
C LEU A 42 8.46 1.40 -13.01
N PRO A 43 7.99 0.14 -12.92
CA PRO A 43 8.67 -1.00 -13.50
C PRO A 43 8.55 -1.00 -15.03
N PRO A 44 9.43 -1.74 -15.74
CA PRO A 44 9.31 -1.92 -17.18
C PRO A 44 7.90 -2.33 -17.60
N GLY A 45 7.36 -1.72 -18.66
CA GLY A 45 6.00 -1.98 -19.15
C GLY A 45 4.92 -1.08 -18.54
N PHE A 46 5.22 -0.35 -17.47
CA PHE A 46 4.35 0.69 -16.93
C PHE A 46 4.72 2.07 -17.44
N GLU A 47 3.72 2.93 -17.57
CA GLU A 47 3.85 4.32 -17.99
C GLU A 47 3.21 5.25 -16.96
N PRO A 48 3.65 6.51 -16.82
CA PRO A 48 2.92 7.49 -16.03
C PRO A 48 1.48 7.67 -16.55
N ALA A 49 0.55 7.98 -15.64
CA ALA A 49 -0.77 8.46 -16.02
C ALA A 49 -0.71 9.84 -16.70
N ALA A 50 -1.87 10.40 -17.06
CA ALA A 50 -1.96 11.71 -17.69
C ALA A 50 -1.44 12.84 -16.78
N GLU A 51 -1.59 12.67 -15.46
CA GLU A 51 -1.10 13.57 -14.42
C GLU A 51 -0.26 12.78 -13.40
N PRO A 52 0.74 13.40 -12.76
CA PRO A 52 1.60 12.75 -11.77
C PRO A 52 0.93 12.78 -10.38
N THR A 53 -0.21 12.10 -10.26
CA THR A 53 -1.04 12.07 -9.05
C THR A 53 -0.91 10.74 -8.31
N GLY A 54 -1.26 10.77 -7.03
CA GLY A 54 -1.37 9.60 -6.18
C GLY A 54 -2.32 9.85 -5.03
N SER A 55 -2.54 8.83 -4.20
CA SER A 55 -3.32 8.98 -2.97
C SER A 55 -2.67 8.27 -1.79
N ILE A 56 -2.90 8.83 -0.60
CA ILE A 56 -2.62 8.20 0.68
C ILE A 56 -3.96 7.83 1.30
N LEU A 57 -4.13 6.58 1.71
CA LEU A 57 -5.25 6.13 2.55
C LEU A 57 -4.73 5.81 3.94
N VAL A 58 -5.41 6.29 4.97
CA VAL A 58 -5.22 5.89 6.37
C VAL A 58 -6.55 5.44 6.92
N GLY A 59 -6.70 4.16 7.25
CA GLY A 59 -7.97 3.61 7.67
C GLY A 59 -7.91 2.21 8.29
N THR A 60 -9.08 1.62 8.39
CA THR A 60 -9.33 0.27 8.90
C THR A 60 -10.28 -0.45 7.95
N MET A 61 -10.12 -1.77 7.84
CA MET A 61 -10.93 -2.61 6.96
C MET A 61 -11.34 -3.90 7.67
N GLU A 62 -12.41 -4.53 7.19
CA GLU A 62 -12.84 -5.86 7.64
C GLU A 62 -13.25 -6.72 6.45
N SER A 63 -13.00 -8.03 6.52
CA SER A 63 -13.39 -8.98 5.47
C SER A 63 -13.69 -10.35 6.03
N LYS A 64 -14.57 -11.11 5.37
CA LYS A 64 -14.77 -12.53 5.66
C LYS A 64 -13.48 -13.36 5.49
N LEU A 65 -12.60 -12.92 4.60
CA LEU A 65 -11.34 -13.58 4.29
C LEU A 65 -10.27 -13.33 5.36
N CYS A 66 -10.21 -12.12 5.90
CA CYS A 66 -9.07 -11.67 6.72
C CYS A 66 -9.43 -11.19 8.13
N GLY A 67 -10.71 -11.15 8.49
CA GLY A 67 -11.17 -10.48 9.71
C GLY A 67 -10.97 -8.97 9.63
N GLU A 68 -10.84 -8.33 10.78
CA GLU A 68 -10.51 -6.91 10.94
C GLU A 68 -8.99 -6.64 10.79
N PHE A 69 -8.64 -5.54 10.13
CA PHE A 69 -7.26 -5.11 10.02
C PHE A 69 -7.10 -3.61 9.76
N ASP A 70 -5.98 -3.09 10.23
CA ASP A 70 -5.47 -1.77 9.91
C ASP A 70 -5.01 -1.71 8.46
N CYS A 71 -5.30 -0.60 7.76
CA CYS A 71 -4.90 -0.43 6.37
C CYS A 71 -4.39 0.99 6.08
N THR A 72 -3.15 1.07 5.61
CA THR A 72 -2.60 2.28 5.01
C THR A 72 -2.08 1.97 3.62
N LEU A 73 -2.47 2.77 2.63
CA LEU A 73 -2.02 2.65 1.25
C LEU A 73 -1.35 3.94 0.80
N VAL A 74 -0.27 3.82 0.03
CA VAL A 74 0.28 4.93 -0.76
C VAL A 74 0.37 4.48 -2.20
N THR A 75 -0.39 5.11 -3.07
CA THR A 75 -0.54 4.72 -4.48
C THR A 75 -0.14 5.86 -5.42
N LEU A 76 0.22 5.51 -6.65
CA LEU A 76 0.37 6.43 -7.77
C LEU A 76 -0.55 6.03 -8.91
N ASP A 77 -1.00 7.02 -9.67
CA ASP A 77 -1.71 6.77 -10.92
C ASP A 77 -0.70 6.39 -12.01
N ALA A 78 -0.90 5.23 -12.62
CA ALA A 78 -0.05 4.68 -13.66
C ALA A 78 -0.90 4.07 -14.78
N LYS A 79 -0.23 3.77 -15.89
CA LYS A 79 -0.79 3.08 -17.04
C LYS A 79 -0.09 1.75 -17.26
N PHE A 80 -0.86 0.71 -17.53
CA PHE A 80 -0.37 -0.57 -18.00
C PHE A 80 -1.27 -1.06 -19.13
N LYS A 81 -0.66 -1.33 -20.30
CA LYS A 81 -1.40 -1.76 -21.51
C LYS A 81 -2.59 -0.85 -21.87
N GLY A 82 -2.42 0.46 -21.71
CA GLY A 82 -3.46 1.46 -22.00
C GLY A 82 -4.53 1.65 -20.91
N ILE A 83 -4.56 0.82 -19.87
CA ILE A 83 -5.46 0.96 -18.73
C ILE A 83 -4.83 1.91 -17.73
N THR A 84 -5.57 2.91 -17.24
CA THR A 84 -5.14 3.77 -16.14
C THR A 84 -5.63 3.19 -14.82
N GLY A 85 -4.76 3.08 -13.83
CA GLY A 85 -5.09 2.51 -12.54
C GLY A 85 -4.06 2.82 -11.47
N LYS A 86 -4.31 2.33 -10.25
CA LYS A 86 -3.45 2.53 -9.09
C LYS A 86 -2.29 1.55 -9.10
N TYR A 87 -1.08 2.07 -8.98
CA TYR A 87 0.15 1.32 -8.71
C TYR A 87 0.57 1.54 -7.26
N CYS A 88 0.61 0.47 -6.47
CA CYS A 88 0.84 0.58 -5.03
C CYS A 88 2.33 0.69 -4.68
N LEU A 89 2.72 1.71 -3.91
CA LEU A 89 4.09 1.90 -3.42
C LEU A 89 4.30 1.31 -2.03
N LEU A 90 3.29 1.43 -1.18
CA LEU A 90 3.33 0.98 0.20
C LEU A 90 1.95 0.51 0.62
N MET A 91 1.91 -0.66 1.28
CA MET A 91 0.75 -1.12 2.04
C MET A 91 1.22 -1.48 3.44
N LEU A 92 0.73 -0.78 4.46
CA LEU A 92 0.92 -1.16 5.86
C LEU A 92 -0.34 -1.77 6.38
N ILE A 93 -0.25 -3.04 6.77
CA ILE A 93 -1.39 -3.87 7.14
C ILE A 93 -1.11 -4.54 8.49
N SER A 94 -2.12 -4.58 9.37
CA SER A 94 -2.02 -5.41 10.59
C SER A 94 -2.55 -6.82 10.34
N GLY A 95 -2.08 -7.78 11.12
CA GLY A 95 -2.54 -9.16 11.05
C GLY A 95 -1.75 -10.00 10.04
N ASP A 96 -1.55 -11.28 10.37
CA ASP A 96 -0.76 -12.20 9.55
C ASP A 96 -1.51 -12.60 8.28
N THR A 97 -2.74 -13.10 8.42
CA THR A 97 -3.59 -13.51 7.28
C THR A 97 -3.69 -12.46 6.17
N PRO A 98 -4.09 -11.20 6.42
CA PRO A 98 -4.20 -10.21 5.34
C PRO A 98 -2.86 -9.85 4.70
N VAL A 99 -1.74 -9.91 5.43
CA VAL A 99 -0.39 -9.70 4.87
C VAL A 99 0.02 -10.86 3.99
N THR A 100 -0.03 -12.08 4.53
CA THR A 100 0.42 -13.30 3.87
C THR A 100 -0.43 -13.60 2.64
N TRP A 101 -1.76 -13.61 2.78
CA TRP A 101 -2.68 -13.85 1.67
C TRP A 101 -2.49 -12.83 0.53
N GLY A 102 -2.44 -11.53 0.87
CA GLY A 102 -2.33 -10.48 -0.14
C GLY A 102 -1.05 -10.57 -0.99
N ARG A 103 0.08 -10.86 -0.32
CA ARG A 103 1.37 -11.07 -0.99
C ARG A 103 1.37 -12.34 -1.82
N GLU A 104 0.79 -13.43 -1.32
CA GLU A 104 0.87 -14.74 -1.96
C GLU A 104 -0.17 -14.97 -3.05
N VAL A 105 -1.33 -14.31 -2.98
CA VAL A 105 -2.41 -14.50 -3.94
C VAL A 105 -2.34 -13.45 -5.03
N TRP A 106 -2.41 -12.16 -4.66
CA TRP A 106 -2.41 -11.05 -5.62
C TRP A 106 -1.03 -10.48 -5.92
N GLY A 107 -0.05 -10.68 -5.04
CA GLY A 107 1.26 -10.06 -5.19
C GLY A 107 1.32 -8.66 -4.63
N GLU A 108 0.51 -8.34 -3.61
CA GLU A 108 0.48 -7.01 -2.99
C GLU A 108 1.78 -6.68 -2.24
N THR A 109 2.15 -5.40 -2.20
CA THR A 109 3.37 -4.91 -1.55
C THR A 109 3.23 -4.72 -0.02
N LYS A 110 2.55 -5.65 0.64
CA LYS A 110 2.21 -5.55 2.07
C LYS A 110 3.43 -5.72 2.96
N LYS A 111 3.51 -4.86 3.97
CA LYS A 111 4.39 -4.97 5.14
C LYS A 111 3.55 -4.82 6.40
N THR A 112 3.94 -5.52 7.46
CA THR A 112 3.25 -5.42 8.74
C THR A 112 3.49 -4.04 9.36
N GLY A 113 2.41 -3.39 9.77
CA GLY A 113 2.41 -2.08 10.44
C GLY A 113 1.15 -1.88 11.26
N ILE A 114 1.04 -0.71 11.89
CA ILE A 114 -0.10 -0.33 12.70
C ILE A 114 -0.74 0.90 12.06
N THR A 115 -2.05 0.88 11.89
CA THR A 115 -2.84 2.06 11.52
C THR A 115 -3.87 2.32 12.60
N ARG A 116 -4.15 3.58 12.88
CA ARG A 116 -5.22 3.93 13.82
C ARG A 116 -5.99 5.12 13.30
N LEU A 117 -7.30 5.13 13.59
CA LEU A 117 -8.23 6.18 13.19
C LEU A 117 -9.14 6.52 14.38
N TRP A 118 -9.21 7.80 14.73
CA TRP A 118 -10.01 8.37 15.80
C TRP A 118 -11.03 9.38 15.26
N ARG A 119 -12.15 9.49 15.97
CA ARG A 119 -13.29 10.34 15.60
C ARG A 119 -13.71 11.16 16.81
N SER A 120 -13.93 12.45 16.59
CA SER A 120 -14.50 13.36 17.60
C SER A 120 -15.33 14.43 16.89
N GLY A 121 -16.66 14.27 16.87
CA GLY A 121 -17.55 15.14 16.10
C GLY A 121 -17.16 15.15 14.62
N ASN A 122 -16.86 16.34 14.08
CA ASN A 122 -16.40 16.51 12.70
C ASN A 122 -14.88 16.28 12.52
N TYR A 123 -14.13 16.08 13.61
CA TYR A 123 -12.69 15.90 13.54
C TYR A 123 -12.32 14.43 13.38
N ARG A 124 -11.32 14.18 12.55
CA ARG A 124 -10.67 12.89 12.36
C ARG A 124 -9.18 13.04 12.60
N TYR A 125 -8.60 12.05 13.27
CA TYR A 125 -7.16 11.91 13.42
C TYR A 125 -6.79 10.49 13.08
N GLY A 126 -5.73 10.29 12.31
CA GLY A 126 -5.21 8.96 12.04
C GLY A 126 -3.71 8.96 11.86
N TYR A 127 -3.10 7.79 12.02
CA TYR A 127 -1.70 7.60 11.69
C TYR A 127 -1.41 6.20 11.20
N ALA A 128 -0.30 6.09 10.48
CA ALA A 128 0.34 4.84 10.09
C ALA A 128 1.75 4.79 10.69
N GLU A 129 2.06 3.69 11.38
CA GLU A 129 3.32 3.50 12.09
C GLU A 129 3.93 2.14 11.73
N ARG A 130 5.26 2.12 11.57
CA ARG A 130 6.02 0.89 11.44
C ARG A 130 7.37 1.05 12.13
N ASN A 131 7.77 0.02 12.89
CA ASN A 131 9.05 -0.02 13.60
C ASN A 131 9.31 1.23 14.47
N GLY A 132 8.28 1.74 15.13
CA GLY A 132 8.37 2.89 16.04
C GLY A 132 8.42 4.27 15.36
N VAL A 133 8.26 4.34 14.02
CA VAL A 133 8.21 5.60 13.28
C VAL A 133 6.81 5.83 12.73
N ARG A 134 6.19 6.96 13.11
CA ARG A 134 4.93 7.43 12.51
C ARG A 134 5.19 7.98 11.12
N LEU A 135 5.06 7.09 10.14
CA LEU A 135 5.30 7.35 8.73
C LEU A 135 4.29 8.34 8.16
N ILE A 136 3.02 8.23 8.57
CA ILE A 136 1.95 9.12 8.11
C ILE A 136 1.15 9.54 9.34
N GLU A 137 0.88 10.83 9.49
CA GLU A 137 -0.06 11.36 10.48
C GLU A 137 -1.00 12.32 9.76
N VAL A 138 -2.31 12.15 9.96
CA VAL A 138 -3.36 12.91 9.28
C VAL A 138 -4.35 13.47 10.29
N GLU A 139 -4.71 14.74 10.11
CA GLU A 139 -5.80 15.39 10.83
C GLU A 139 -6.71 16.07 9.84
N MET A 140 -8.02 15.90 10.01
CA MET A 140 -9.04 16.42 9.11
C MET A 140 -10.22 16.96 9.91
N GLU A 141 -10.79 18.06 9.44
CA GLU A 141 -12.12 18.52 9.83
C GLU A 141 -13.07 18.25 8.66
N CYS A 142 -13.99 17.31 8.85
CA CYS A 142 -15.04 16.98 7.89
C CYS A 142 -16.08 18.11 7.83
N GLY A 143 -16.49 18.46 6.61
CA GLY A 143 -17.71 19.21 6.38
C GLY A 143 -18.96 18.34 6.51
N ASP A 144 -20.03 18.76 5.86
CA ASP A 144 -21.29 18.02 5.84
C ASP A 144 -21.16 16.68 5.08
N ASP A 145 -22.01 15.72 5.47
CA ASP A 145 -22.15 14.45 4.76
C ASP A 145 -22.56 14.73 3.30
N LEU A 146 -21.82 14.12 2.37
CA LEU A 146 -22.12 14.12 0.95
C LEU A 146 -23.00 12.92 0.59
N PRO A 147 -23.73 12.98 -0.53
CA PRO A 147 -24.48 11.83 -1.02
C PRO A 147 -23.58 10.62 -1.24
N ALA A 148 -24.15 9.43 -1.03
CA ALA A 148 -23.48 8.18 -1.32
C ALA A 148 -23.06 8.10 -2.79
N GLU A 149 -21.93 7.45 -3.05
CA GLU A 149 -21.32 7.37 -4.36
C GLU A 149 -20.83 5.94 -4.62
N THR A 150 -20.89 5.50 -5.87
CA THR A 150 -20.20 4.28 -6.32
C THR A 150 -19.19 4.65 -7.39
N VAL A 151 -17.93 4.38 -7.12
CA VAL A 151 -16.83 4.62 -8.06
C VAL A 151 -16.24 3.30 -8.54
N LYS A 152 -15.78 3.30 -9.79
CA LYS A 152 -15.09 2.17 -10.39
C LYS A 152 -13.70 2.60 -10.84
N GLY A 153 -12.70 1.77 -10.57
CA GLY A 153 -11.32 2.01 -10.95
C GLY A 153 -10.58 0.72 -11.26
N SER A 154 -9.30 0.87 -11.62
CA SER A 154 -8.38 -0.25 -11.79
C SER A 154 -7.21 -0.14 -10.83
N GLN A 155 -6.71 -1.29 -10.39
CA GLN A 155 -5.51 -1.41 -9.57
C GLN A 155 -4.60 -2.48 -10.15
N PHE A 156 -3.29 -2.29 -10.01
CA PHE A 156 -2.27 -3.20 -10.51
C PHE A 156 -1.46 -3.78 -9.37
N GLU A 157 -1.47 -5.11 -9.25
CA GLU A 157 -0.61 -5.84 -8.32
C GLU A 157 0.37 -6.71 -9.10
N ILE A 158 1.64 -6.73 -8.66
CA ILE A 158 2.68 -7.45 -9.39
C ILE A 158 3.21 -8.59 -8.52
N LYS A 159 2.80 -9.80 -8.87
CA LYS A 159 3.20 -11.03 -8.21
C LYS A 159 4.56 -11.49 -8.71
N ALA A 160 5.55 -11.49 -7.82
CA ALA A 160 6.90 -11.97 -8.09
C ALA A 160 7.54 -12.54 -6.82
N TYR A 161 8.42 -13.53 -7.00
CA TYR A 161 9.09 -14.22 -5.90
C TYR A 161 10.60 -14.27 -6.13
N PRO A 162 11.44 -14.00 -5.11
CA PRO A 162 12.86 -14.29 -5.20
C PRO A 162 13.11 -15.78 -5.42
N HIS A 163 14.15 -16.11 -6.18
CA HIS A 163 14.56 -17.49 -6.38
C HIS A 163 15.00 -18.14 -5.06
N SER A 164 14.67 -19.41 -4.86
CA SER A 164 15.06 -20.20 -3.67
C SER A 164 16.58 -20.29 -3.40
N GLN A 165 17.42 -19.98 -4.39
CA GLN A 165 18.88 -19.89 -4.26
C GLN A 165 19.37 -18.49 -3.83
N GLY A 166 18.45 -17.54 -3.59
CA GLY A 166 18.76 -16.16 -3.23
C GLY A 166 19.29 -15.31 -4.38
N LYS A 167 19.13 -15.73 -5.65
CA LYS A 167 19.63 -15.01 -6.83
C LYS A 167 18.53 -14.84 -7.88
N GLY A 168 18.15 -13.59 -8.15
CA GLY A 168 17.12 -13.26 -9.13
C GLY A 168 15.72 -13.73 -8.72
N LEU A 169 14.84 -13.85 -9.70
CA LEU A 169 13.45 -14.27 -9.52
C LEU A 169 13.27 -15.78 -9.73
N GLN A 170 12.29 -16.34 -9.03
CA GLN A 170 11.89 -17.74 -9.18
C GLN A 170 11.16 -18.00 -10.51
N TRP A 171 10.37 -17.03 -10.97
CA TRP A 171 9.58 -17.06 -12.20
C TRP A 171 9.44 -15.66 -12.82
N GLU A 172 8.89 -15.59 -14.04
CA GLU A 172 8.49 -14.32 -14.65
C GLU A 172 7.44 -13.61 -13.78
N PRO A 173 7.62 -12.31 -13.43
CA PRO A 173 6.61 -11.55 -12.71
C PRO A 173 5.29 -11.49 -13.47
N LYS A 174 4.19 -11.54 -12.72
CA LYS A 174 2.83 -11.43 -13.25
C LYS A 174 2.17 -10.17 -12.76
N VAL A 175 1.49 -9.46 -13.64
CA VAL A 175 0.65 -8.30 -13.32
C VAL A 175 -0.79 -8.75 -13.28
N ASN A 176 -1.40 -8.64 -12.11
CA ASN A 176 -2.84 -8.73 -11.94
C ASN A 176 -3.45 -7.35 -12.20
N VAL A 177 -4.42 -7.30 -13.10
CA VAL A 177 -5.28 -6.12 -13.30
C VAL A 177 -6.56 -6.39 -12.52
N LEU A 178 -6.78 -5.58 -11.49
CA LEU A 178 -7.97 -5.65 -10.65
C LEU A 178 -8.95 -4.55 -11.07
N GLU A 179 -10.22 -4.91 -11.21
CA GLU A 179 -11.32 -3.94 -11.12
C GLU A 179 -11.63 -3.73 -9.64
N VAL A 180 -11.74 -2.47 -9.23
CA VAL A 180 -12.13 -2.07 -7.87
C VAL A 180 -13.43 -1.30 -7.97
N VAL A 181 -14.44 -1.73 -7.21
CA VAL A 181 -15.72 -1.03 -7.08
C VAL A 181 -15.86 -0.59 -5.64
N GLU A 182 -15.91 0.72 -5.40
CA GLU A 182 -16.07 1.27 -4.06
C GLU A 182 -17.45 1.87 -3.89
N HIS A 183 -18.19 1.35 -2.93
CA HIS A 183 -19.48 1.84 -2.49
C HIS A 183 -19.29 2.75 -1.28
N LYS A 184 -19.09 4.05 -1.54
CA LYS A 184 -18.93 5.09 -0.52
C LYS A 184 -20.30 5.42 0.09
N THR A 185 -20.69 4.72 1.14
CA THR A 185 -22.03 4.85 1.77
C THR A 185 -22.13 6.03 2.72
N ARG A 186 -21.01 6.38 3.37
CA ARG A 186 -20.83 7.68 4.04
C ARG A 186 -19.55 8.32 3.55
N ARG A 187 -19.64 9.60 3.22
CA ARG A 187 -18.48 10.37 2.80
C ARG A 187 -18.66 11.83 3.14
N ALA A 188 -17.55 12.46 3.46
CA ALA A 188 -17.47 13.90 3.67
C ALA A 188 -16.13 14.39 3.16
N THR A 189 -16.10 15.62 2.66
CA THR A 189 -14.84 16.27 2.30
C THR A 189 -14.48 17.31 3.34
N GLY A 190 -13.20 17.68 3.39
CA GLY A 190 -12.73 18.53 4.47
C GLY A 190 -11.33 19.08 4.25
N ARG A 191 -10.98 20.04 5.10
CA ARG A 191 -9.62 20.55 5.19
C ARG A 191 -8.84 19.73 6.20
N GLY A 192 -7.55 19.60 5.96
CA GLY A 192 -6.71 18.78 6.81
C GLY A 192 -5.23 19.06 6.61
N ARG A 193 -4.44 18.43 7.47
CA ARG A 193 -2.99 18.40 7.40
C ARG A 193 -2.50 16.97 7.41
N VAL A 194 -1.43 16.74 6.68
CA VAL A 194 -0.73 15.45 6.67
C VAL A 194 0.76 15.67 6.89
N THR A 195 1.34 14.83 7.74
CA THR A 195 2.78 14.72 7.91
C THR A 195 3.23 13.39 7.33
N VAL A 196 4.17 13.44 6.41
CA VAL A 196 4.78 12.25 5.79
C VAL A 196 6.26 12.20 6.18
N ARG A 197 6.65 11.06 6.74
CA ARG A 197 8.02 10.69 7.09
C ARG A 197 8.37 9.41 6.35
N GLY A 198 9.65 9.18 6.13
CA GLY A 198 10.11 7.90 5.65
C GLY A 198 11.26 7.37 6.50
N THR A 199 11.53 6.10 6.30
CA THR A 199 12.71 5.40 6.79
C THR A 199 13.43 4.78 5.60
N ARG A 200 14.53 4.08 5.84
CA ARG A 200 15.21 3.31 4.79
C ARG A 200 14.37 2.11 4.31
N ALA A 201 13.58 1.53 5.20
CA ALA A 201 12.66 0.43 4.88
C ALA A 201 11.34 0.92 4.26
N ASP A 202 10.95 2.16 4.56
CA ASP A 202 9.68 2.77 4.14
C ASP A 202 9.96 4.19 3.59
N PRO A 203 10.53 4.32 2.38
CA PRO A 203 11.12 5.58 1.90
C PRO A 203 10.09 6.59 1.39
N LEU A 204 8.98 6.82 2.11
CA LEU A 204 7.95 7.79 1.73
C LEU A 204 8.48 9.23 1.62
N HIS A 205 9.56 9.55 2.34
CA HIS A 205 10.26 10.84 2.23
C HIS A 205 10.83 11.09 0.82
N SER A 206 11.03 10.04 0.02
CA SER A 206 11.56 10.14 -1.34
C SER A 206 10.53 10.63 -2.36
N ILE A 207 9.23 10.57 -2.03
CA ILE A 207 8.15 11.10 -2.86
C ILE A 207 8.19 12.63 -2.76
N PRO A 208 8.49 13.39 -3.82
CA PRO A 208 8.42 14.83 -3.78
C PRO A 208 6.94 15.25 -3.88
N ILE A 209 6.25 15.37 -2.74
CA ILE A 209 4.85 15.78 -2.72
C ILE A 209 4.79 17.30 -2.87
N GLN A 210 4.23 17.77 -3.98
CA GLN A 210 4.16 19.19 -4.33
C GLN A 210 2.94 19.86 -3.69
N SER A 211 1.83 19.14 -3.62
CA SER A 211 0.57 19.61 -3.04
C SER A 211 -0.32 18.44 -2.65
N VAL A 212 -1.25 18.69 -1.74
CA VAL A 212 -2.35 17.78 -1.39
C VAL A 212 -3.67 18.42 -1.78
N GLY A 213 -4.60 17.61 -2.27
CA GLY A 213 -5.96 18.04 -2.60
C GLY A 213 -6.86 18.06 -1.37
N GLN A 214 -8.17 18.19 -1.59
CA GLN A 214 -9.17 18.10 -0.53
C GLN A 214 -9.16 16.70 0.07
N PHE A 215 -9.23 16.60 1.39
CA PHE A 215 -9.22 15.29 2.06
C PHE A 215 -10.65 14.73 1.99
N GLU A 216 -10.76 13.43 1.82
CA GLU A 216 -12.03 12.73 1.82
C GLU A 216 -12.05 11.72 2.96
N TYR A 217 -13.03 11.84 3.85
CA TYR A 217 -13.37 10.78 4.77
C TYR A 217 -14.40 9.89 4.08
N VAL A 218 -14.17 8.58 4.11
CA VAL A 218 -15.01 7.56 3.47
C VAL A 218 -15.28 6.42 4.44
N SER A 219 -16.51 5.93 4.43
CA SER A 219 -16.90 4.65 5.00
C SER A 219 -17.81 3.92 4.01
N GLY A 220 -17.60 2.61 3.84
CA GLY A 220 -18.27 1.87 2.79
C GLY A 220 -17.77 0.45 2.62
N LEU A 221 -17.99 -0.08 1.41
CA LEU A 221 -17.52 -1.39 0.97
C LEU A 221 -16.66 -1.22 -0.28
N ALA A 222 -15.58 -1.99 -0.40
CA ALA A 222 -14.80 -2.12 -1.62
C ALA A 222 -14.78 -3.59 -2.08
N GLU A 223 -15.12 -3.80 -3.34
CA GLU A 223 -15.08 -5.09 -4.02
C GLU A 223 -13.90 -5.12 -4.98
N TYR A 224 -13.16 -6.23 -4.99
CA TYR A 224 -11.97 -6.41 -5.82
C TYR A 224 -12.10 -7.66 -6.67
N THR A 225 -11.94 -7.50 -7.99
CA THR A 225 -12.02 -8.61 -8.93
C THR A 225 -10.80 -8.62 -9.85
N VAL A 226 -10.05 -9.72 -9.90
CA VAL A 226 -9.00 -9.90 -10.91
C VAL A 226 -9.67 -10.11 -12.27
N VAL A 227 -9.53 -9.14 -13.16
CA VAL A 227 -10.15 -9.18 -14.51
C VAL A 227 -9.17 -9.62 -15.60
N ALA A 228 -7.87 -9.51 -15.35
CA ALA A 228 -6.83 -10.04 -16.23
C ALA A 228 -5.53 -10.33 -15.47
N GLU A 229 -4.77 -11.30 -15.98
CA GLU A 229 -3.38 -11.57 -15.59
C GLU A 229 -2.49 -11.48 -16.83
N HIS A 230 -1.33 -10.85 -16.69
CA HIS A 230 -0.34 -10.73 -17.75
C HIS A 230 1.06 -11.04 -17.23
N ASP A 231 1.88 -11.70 -18.03
CA ASP A 231 3.32 -11.70 -17.78
C ASP A 231 3.86 -10.26 -17.97
N LEU A 232 4.71 -9.81 -17.05
CA LEU A 232 5.32 -8.47 -17.11
C LEU A 232 6.34 -8.38 -18.26
N GLY A 233 7.00 -9.49 -18.59
CA GLY A 233 7.90 -9.65 -19.72
C GLY A 233 9.30 -9.06 -19.51
N CYS A 234 9.71 -8.82 -18.27
CA CYS A 234 10.99 -8.19 -17.96
C CYS A 234 11.90 -9.03 -17.06
N GLY A 235 11.44 -10.19 -16.58
CA GLY A 235 12.22 -11.10 -15.74
C GLY A 235 12.96 -10.38 -14.62
N ASN A 236 14.26 -10.67 -14.49
CA ASN A 236 15.11 -10.11 -13.43
C ASN A 236 15.22 -8.57 -13.42
N ALA A 237 14.84 -7.87 -14.48
CA ALA A 237 14.81 -6.40 -14.47
C ALA A 237 13.77 -5.85 -13.47
N TYR A 238 12.82 -6.67 -13.01
CA TYR A 238 11.87 -6.30 -11.97
C TYR A 238 12.45 -6.34 -10.54
N MET A 239 13.59 -7.01 -10.32
CA MET A 239 14.17 -7.20 -8.98
C MET A 239 14.31 -5.91 -8.16
N PRO A 240 14.77 -4.76 -8.70
CA PRO A 240 14.88 -3.53 -7.93
C PRO A 240 13.54 -3.05 -7.36
N TYR A 241 12.46 -3.19 -8.13
CA TYR A 241 11.10 -2.79 -7.75
C TYR A 241 10.46 -3.74 -6.74
N LEU A 242 10.80 -5.03 -6.82
CA LEU A 242 10.43 -6.03 -5.83
C LEU A 242 11.11 -5.73 -4.49
N ILE A 243 12.45 -5.61 -4.48
CA ILE A 243 13.20 -5.38 -3.25
C ILE A 243 12.82 -4.04 -2.60
N GLY A 244 12.73 -2.97 -3.39
CA GLY A 244 12.46 -1.63 -2.87
C GLY A 244 11.05 -1.43 -2.27
N ARG A 245 10.07 -2.28 -2.61
CA ARG A 245 8.69 -2.16 -2.11
C ARG A 245 8.31 -3.25 -1.09
N TYR A 246 8.76 -4.49 -1.31
CA TYR A 246 8.26 -5.66 -0.58
C TYR A 246 9.11 -6.06 0.62
N TYR A 247 10.38 -5.65 0.67
CA TYR A 247 11.36 -6.13 1.63
C TYR A 247 11.99 -5.00 2.41
N ASP A 248 12.44 -5.32 3.62
CA ASP A 248 13.29 -4.43 4.40
C ASP A 248 14.69 -4.36 3.81
N ASP A 249 15.40 -3.29 4.15
CA ASP A 249 16.80 -3.17 3.83
C ASP A 249 17.63 -4.13 4.68
N LEU A 250 18.15 -5.19 4.06
CA LEU A 250 18.88 -6.25 4.75
C LEU A 250 20.18 -5.75 5.44
N ARG A 251 20.66 -4.55 5.10
CA ARG A 251 21.93 -4.00 5.59
C ARG A 251 21.79 -3.26 6.93
N ILE A 252 20.58 -3.11 7.49
CA ILE A 252 20.36 -2.43 8.79
C ILE A 252 20.08 -3.38 9.96
N PHE A 253 19.94 -4.69 9.72
CA PHE A 253 19.66 -5.59 10.81
C PHE A 253 20.81 -5.62 11.81
N ARG A 254 20.48 -5.31 13.07
CA ARG A 254 21.43 -5.45 14.18
C ARG A 254 21.62 -6.93 14.47
N VAL A 255 22.87 -7.35 14.48
CA VAL A 255 23.28 -8.73 14.72
C VAL A 255 24.29 -8.77 15.86
N GLY A 256 24.38 -9.90 16.54
CA GLY A 256 25.36 -10.08 17.61
C GLY A 256 26.79 -9.92 17.11
N ALA A 257 27.72 -9.59 18.02
CA ALA A 257 29.10 -9.26 17.68
C ALA A 257 29.89 -10.37 16.97
N GLU A 258 29.41 -11.61 17.01
CA GLU A 258 29.94 -12.72 16.21
C GLU A 258 29.88 -12.44 14.70
N TRP A 259 28.79 -11.83 14.24
CA TRP A 259 28.53 -11.59 12.82
C TRP A 259 29.35 -10.43 12.26
N ASN A 260 29.72 -9.47 13.10
CA ASN A 260 30.57 -8.35 12.73
C ASN A 260 32.02 -8.49 13.26
N LYS A 261 32.34 -9.60 13.94
CA LYS A 261 33.66 -9.86 14.56
C LYS A 261 34.14 -8.73 15.47
N LEU A 262 33.24 -8.12 16.24
CA LEU A 262 33.48 -6.92 17.06
C LEU A 262 33.95 -5.69 16.24
N GLU A 263 33.91 -5.75 14.92
CA GLU A 263 34.18 -4.60 14.08
C GLU A 263 32.95 -3.69 14.07
N ASN A 264 33.14 -2.43 14.44
CA ASN A 264 32.09 -1.43 14.33
C ASN A 264 31.96 -0.97 12.87
N LYS A 265 31.47 -1.87 12.02
CA LYS A 265 31.05 -1.60 10.64
C LYS A 265 29.59 -1.14 10.57
N GLU A 266 28.98 -0.86 11.72
CA GLU A 266 27.68 -0.21 11.76
C GLU A 266 27.79 1.08 10.96
N VAL A 267 26.94 1.20 9.95
CA VAL A 267 26.74 2.52 9.35
C VAL A 267 25.97 3.28 10.41
N ASP A 268 26.66 4.14 11.17
CA ASP A 268 26.02 5.19 11.96
C ASP A 268 25.30 6.10 10.99
N VAL A 269 24.07 5.71 10.66
CA VAL A 269 23.16 6.56 9.93
C VAL A 269 22.36 7.30 10.96
N ASP A 270 22.91 8.46 11.36
CA ASP A 270 22.15 9.59 11.86
C ASP A 270 21.24 10.10 10.70
N GLU A 271 20.37 9.20 10.22
CA GLU A 271 19.55 9.36 9.02
C GLU A 271 18.33 10.20 9.39
N THR A 272 18.52 11.52 9.39
CA THR A 272 17.39 12.44 9.40
C THR A 272 16.83 12.51 7.98
N PHE A 273 15.77 11.74 7.72
CA PHE A 273 15.01 11.88 6.49
C PHE A 273 14.15 13.17 6.51
N PRO A 274 13.97 13.85 5.36
CA PRO A 274 13.14 15.04 5.32
C PRO A 274 11.69 14.70 5.69
N VAL A 275 11.09 15.55 6.52
CA VAL A 275 9.68 15.44 6.93
C VAL A 275 8.85 16.41 6.12
N GLN A 276 7.88 15.90 5.38
CA GLN A 276 6.95 16.70 4.59
C GLN A 276 5.72 17.01 5.42
N ARG A 277 5.40 18.30 5.64
CA ARG A 277 4.20 18.75 6.33
C ARG A 277 3.36 19.55 5.35
N LEU A 278 2.18 19.04 5.06
CA LEU A 278 1.32 19.53 3.98
C LEU A 278 -0.07 19.83 4.54
N SER A 279 -0.78 20.76 3.92
CA SER A 279 -2.16 21.09 4.27
C SER A 279 -2.96 21.34 3.01
N SER A 280 -4.21 20.90 3.01
CA SER A 280 -5.14 21.28 1.94
C SER A 280 -5.44 22.77 2.06
N ARG A 281 -5.29 23.50 0.95
CA ARG A 281 -5.58 24.93 0.90
C ARG A 281 -7.07 25.19 0.99
#